data_AF-A0AAV6C9P4-F1
#
_entry.id   AF-A0AAV6C9P4-F1
#
_cell.length_a   1.000
_cell.length_b   1.000
_cell.length_c   1.000
_cell.angle_alpha   90.00
_cell.angle_beta   90.00
_cell.angle_gamma   90.00
#
_symmetry.space_group_name_H-M   'P 1'
#
loop_
_entity.id
_entity.type
_entity.pdbx_description
1 polymer ?
#
loop_
_entity_poly.entity_id
_entity_poly.type
_entity_poly.pdbx_seq_one_letter_code
_entity_poly.pdbx_strand_id
1 'polypeptide(L)'
;MSEFVGTFGVPSNLTDAAYQVCFSHLWSGIATRHSDTIDTKFLVDGRGVIVGLAHAAFVRFRESSGRDLTDCEASYVAAEYLRERLQQEDERALYDVPEAEVLRLIQLLEIS
;
A
#
# COMPACT_ATOMS: atom_id res chain seq x y z
N MET A 1 -13.10 -3.51 6.88
CA MET A 1 -13.26 -3.12 5.46
C MET A 1 -13.63 -4.37 4.67
N SER A 2 -14.65 -4.34 3.80
CA SER A 2 -15.14 -5.54 3.09
C SER A 2 -14.99 -5.49 1.56
N GLU A 3 -14.60 -4.34 1.02
CA GLU A 3 -14.37 -4.13 -0.41
C GLU A 3 -12.95 -3.58 -0.61
N PHE A 4 -12.37 -3.82 -1.79
CA PHE A 4 -11.10 -3.22 -2.18
C PHE A 4 -11.19 -1.69 -2.24
N VAL A 5 -10.05 -1.03 -2.08
CA VAL A 5 -9.96 0.43 -2.25
C VAL A 5 -10.44 0.83 -3.66
N GLY A 6 -11.38 1.76 -3.71
CA GLY A 6 -11.90 2.31 -4.97
C GLY A 6 -10.91 3.27 -5.65
N THR A 7 -11.31 3.84 -6.78
CA THR A 7 -10.53 4.91 -7.43
C THR A 7 -10.50 6.17 -6.55
N PHE A 8 -9.33 6.80 -6.42
CA PHE A 8 -9.17 8.03 -5.66
C PHE A 8 -8.20 9.01 -6.33
N GLY A 9 -8.38 10.30 -6.03
CA GLY A 9 -7.47 11.36 -6.45
C GLY A 9 -6.44 11.68 -5.37
N VAL A 10 -5.20 11.99 -5.77
CA VAL A 10 -4.15 12.46 -4.86
C VAL A 10 -3.62 13.81 -5.35
N PRO A 11 -3.91 14.92 -4.64
CA PRO A 11 -3.33 16.21 -4.98
C PRO A 11 -1.84 16.24 -4.63
N SER A 12 -1.03 16.89 -5.46
CA SER A 12 0.36 17.22 -5.11
C SER A 12 0.41 18.33 -4.05
N ASN A 13 1.42 18.26 -3.17
CA ASN A 13 1.76 19.35 -2.24
C ASN A 13 2.78 20.33 -2.83
N LEU A 14 3.37 20.01 -3.99
CA LEU A 14 4.45 20.78 -4.61
C LEU A 14 3.97 21.56 -5.84
N THR A 15 2.92 21.08 -6.51
CA THR A 15 2.34 21.67 -7.72
C THR A 15 0.81 21.60 -7.69
N ASP A 16 0.16 22.21 -8.70
CA ASP A 16 -1.29 22.11 -8.91
C ASP A 16 -1.72 20.79 -9.58
N ALA A 17 -0.81 19.81 -9.69
CA ALA A 17 -1.10 18.51 -10.27
C ALA A 17 -1.94 17.64 -9.31
N ALA A 18 -2.70 16.71 -9.89
CA ALA A 18 -3.40 15.67 -9.15
C ALA A 18 -3.33 14.34 -9.90
N TYR A 19 -3.02 13.28 -9.17
CA TYR A 19 -2.91 11.92 -9.68
C TYR A 19 -4.25 11.19 -9.55
N GLN A 20 -4.67 10.46 -10.58
CA GLN A 20 -5.77 9.50 -10.48
C GLN A 20 -5.21 8.10 -10.21
N VAL A 21 -5.62 7.49 -9.10
CA VAL A 21 -5.14 6.19 -8.64
C VAL A 21 -6.29 5.18 -8.65
N CYS A 22 -6.08 4.05 -9.30
CA CYS A 22 -7.03 2.94 -9.35
C CYS A 22 -6.35 1.63 -8.92
N PHE A 23 -6.93 0.93 -7.95
CA PHE A 23 -6.48 -0.41 -7.58
C PHE A 23 -6.68 -1.39 -8.74
N SER A 24 -5.72 -2.29 -8.95
CA SER A 24 -5.81 -3.33 -9.97
C SER A 24 -5.92 -4.73 -9.38
N HIS A 25 -4.92 -5.14 -8.59
CA HIS A 25 -4.85 -6.47 -7.96
C HIS A 25 -3.72 -6.51 -6.93
N LEU A 26 -3.65 -7.58 -6.15
CA LEU A 26 -2.55 -7.91 -5.26
C LEU A 26 -2.12 -9.38 -5.42
N TRP A 27 -0.87 -9.69 -5.06
CA TRP A 27 -0.31 -11.05 -5.06
C TRP A 27 0.82 -11.17 -4.03
N SER A 28 1.19 -12.39 -3.67
CA SER A 28 2.41 -12.63 -2.89
C SER A 28 3.63 -12.56 -3.81
N GLY A 29 4.62 -11.77 -3.42
CA GLY A 29 5.89 -11.57 -4.12
C GLY A 29 7.08 -11.98 -3.27
N ILE A 30 8.24 -12.04 -3.92
CA ILE A 30 9.55 -12.18 -3.27
C ILE A 30 10.40 -11.00 -3.72
N ALA A 31 10.81 -10.16 -2.76
CA ALA A 31 11.71 -9.05 -2.99
C ALA A 31 13.11 -9.42 -2.49
N THR A 32 14.12 -9.26 -3.35
CA THR A 32 15.53 -9.61 -3.07
C THR A 32 16.14 -8.92 -1.83
N ARG A 33 15.47 -7.91 -1.28
CA ARG A 33 15.91 -7.09 -0.13
C ARG A 33 15.14 -7.35 1.17
N HIS A 34 13.95 -7.93 1.11
CA HIS A 34 13.06 -8.13 2.28
C HIS A 34 12.53 -9.57 2.42
N SER A 35 13.01 -10.50 1.59
CA SER A 35 12.45 -11.85 1.43
C SER A 35 11.02 -11.77 0.91
N ASP A 36 9.97 -12.00 1.70
CA ASP A 36 8.60 -12.11 1.18
C ASP A 36 7.81 -10.79 1.26
N THR A 37 6.97 -10.51 0.25
CA THR A 37 6.10 -9.33 0.18
C THR A 37 4.66 -9.68 -0.20
N ILE A 38 3.73 -8.79 0.14
CA ILE A 38 2.41 -8.70 -0.48
C ILE A 38 2.43 -7.49 -1.40
N ASP A 39 2.50 -7.74 -2.70
CA ASP A 39 2.60 -6.71 -3.73
C ASP A 39 1.20 -6.26 -4.13
N THR A 40 0.97 -4.95 -4.09
CA THR A 40 -0.29 -4.34 -4.52
C THR A 40 -0.03 -3.46 -5.74
N LYS A 41 -0.76 -3.68 -6.83
CA LYS A 41 -0.63 -2.88 -8.05
C LYS A 41 -1.75 -1.85 -8.18
N PHE A 42 -1.32 -0.64 -8.51
CA PHE A 42 -2.18 0.47 -8.87
C PHE A 42 -1.92 0.94 -10.30
N LEU A 43 -2.90 1.59 -10.88
CA LEU A 43 -2.75 2.42 -12.07
C LEU A 43 -2.76 3.88 -11.62
N VAL A 44 -1.63 4.56 -11.72
CA VAL A 44 -1.47 6.00 -11.46
C VAL A 44 -1.46 6.70 -12.82
N ASP A 45 -2.53 7.43 -13.13
CA ASP A 45 -2.77 8.02 -14.46
C ASP A 45 -2.58 7.01 -15.60
N GLY A 46 -3.04 5.77 -15.37
CA GLY A 46 -2.93 4.65 -16.31
C GLY A 46 -1.57 3.93 -16.31
N ARG A 47 -0.55 4.42 -15.57
CA ARG A 47 0.76 3.77 -15.43
C ARG A 47 0.76 2.78 -14.27
N GLY A 48 1.30 1.59 -14.51
CA GLY A 48 1.39 0.55 -13.48
C GLY A 48 2.44 0.89 -12.41
N VAL A 49 2.01 0.91 -11.16
CA VAL A 49 2.84 1.15 -9.97
C VAL A 49 2.63 0.03 -8.97
N ILE A 50 3.70 -0.49 -8.38
CA ILE A 50 3.65 -1.59 -7.40
C ILE A 50 4.07 -1.09 -6.03
N VAL A 51 3.32 -1.46 -5.00
CA VAL A 51 3.63 -1.22 -3.60
C VAL A 51 3.81 -2.57 -2.92
N GLY A 52 5.06 -2.94 -2.64
CA GLY A 52 5.43 -4.18 -1.96
C GLY A 52 5.40 -4.00 -0.45
N LEU A 53 4.39 -4.58 0.20
CA LEU A 53 4.28 -4.57 1.66
C LEU A 53 5.10 -5.70 2.25
N ALA A 54 5.99 -5.41 3.20
CA ALA A 54 6.77 -6.46 3.88
C ALA A 54 5.83 -7.47 4.58
N HIS A 55 5.94 -8.74 4.20
CA HIS A 55 5.07 -9.81 4.74
C HIS A 55 5.26 -10.00 6.26
N ALA A 56 6.42 -9.65 6.81
CA ALA A 56 6.68 -9.67 8.24
C ALA A 56 5.65 -8.86 9.04
N ALA A 57 5.14 -7.75 8.51
CA ALA A 57 4.12 -6.95 9.19
C ALA A 57 2.76 -7.66 9.29
N PHE A 58 2.43 -8.55 8.34
CA PHE A 58 1.20 -9.35 8.39
C PHE A 58 1.28 -10.38 9.51
N VAL A 59 2.46 -10.99 9.69
CA VAL A 59 2.74 -11.89 10.81
C VAL A 59 2.60 -11.15 12.14
N ARG A 60 3.21 -9.96 12.27
CA ARG A 60 3.09 -9.13 13.48
C ARG A 60 1.67 -8.70 13.77
N PHE A 61 0.92 -8.29 12.74
CA PHE A 61 -0.48 -7.95 12.88
C PHE A 61 -1.25 -9.12 13.48
N ARG A 62 -1.13 -10.32 12.90
CA ARG A 62 -1.79 -11.54 13.38
C ARG A 62 -1.42 -11.89 14.82
N GLU A 63 -0.14 -11.77 15.19
CA GLU A 63 0.31 -11.99 16.57
C GLU A 63 -0.39 -11.05 17.57
N SER A 64 -0.64 -9.80 17.17
CA SER A 64 -1.25 -8.78 18.03
C SER A 64 -2.78 -8.76 18.03
N SER A 65 -3.43 -9.05 16.91
CA SER A 65 -4.89 -8.98 16.73
C SER A 65 -5.60 -10.31 16.92
N GLY A 66 -4.87 -11.43 16.75
CA GLY A 66 -5.44 -12.77 16.73
C GLY A 66 -6.15 -13.13 15.41
N ARG A 67 -6.03 -12.31 14.36
CA ARG A 67 -6.61 -12.57 13.03
C ARG A 67 -5.66 -12.18 11.89
N ASP A 68 -5.89 -12.73 10.71
CA ASP A 68 -5.14 -12.33 9.52
C ASP A 68 -5.60 -10.96 9.01
N LEU A 69 -4.66 -10.20 8.43
CA LEU A 69 -4.98 -8.99 7.66
C LEU A 69 -5.61 -9.42 6.34
N THR A 70 -6.76 -8.85 6.00
CA THR A 70 -7.45 -9.22 4.76
C THR A 70 -6.83 -8.53 3.55
N ASP A 71 -7.01 -9.12 2.37
CA ASP A 71 -6.60 -8.52 1.10
C ASP A 71 -7.22 -7.13 0.87
N CYS A 72 -8.47 -6.94 1.30
CA CYS A 72 -9.13 -5.63 1.23
C CYS A 72 -8.37 -4.63 2.10
N GLU A 73 -8.09 -4.96 3.37
CA GLU A 73 -7.34 -4.10 4.29
C GLU A 73 -5.92 -3.81 3.78
N ALA A 74 -5.23 -4.82 3.24
CA ALA A 74 -3.91 -4.65 2.62
C ALA A 74 -3.94 -3.65 1.45
N SER A 75 -5.01 -3.65 0.65
CA SER A 75 -5.18 -2.68 -0.44
C SER A 75 -5.27 -1.23 0.07
N TYR A 76 -5.91 -1.00 1.22
CA TYR A 76 -5.95 0.34 1.85
C TYR A 76 -4.59 0.74 2.42
N VAL A 77 -3.89 -0.19 3.08
CA VAL A 77 -2.54 0.07 3.61
C VAL A 77 -1.60 0.47 2.47
N ALA A 78 -1.61 -0.26 1.36
CA ALA A 78 -0.81 0.07 0.19
C ALA A 78 -1.23 1.40 -0.47
N ALA A 79 -2.54 1.68 -0.54
CA ALA A 79 -3.06 2.92 -1.09
C ALA A 79 -2.66 4.15 -0.27
N GLU A 80 -2.67 4.06 1.07
CA GLU A 80 -2.23 5.16 1.93
C GLU A 80 -0.73 5.41 1.81
N TYR A 81 0.09 4.35 1.76
CA TYR A 81 1.51 4.52 1.49
C TYR A 81 1.73 5.25 0.16
N LEU A 82 1.06 4.80 -0.91
CA LEU A 82 1.18 5.42 -2.23
C LEU A 82 0.70 6.87 -2.23
N ARG A 83 -0.41 7.17 -1.53
CA ARG A 83 -0.93 8.53 -1.39
C ARG A 83 0.12 9.47 -0.79
N GLU A 84 0.75 9.08 0.31
CA GLU A 84 1.79 9.90 0.95
C GLU A 84 2.98 10.18 0.02
N ARG A 85 3.37 9.21 -0.84
CA ARG A 85 4.46 9.39 -1.82
C ARG A 85 4.07 10.32 -2.98
N LEU A 86 2.89 10.10 -3.55
CA LEU A 86 2.38 10.91 -4.66
C LEU A 86 2.12 12.37 -4.23
N GLN A 87 1.66 12.60 -3.00
CA GLN A 87 1.55 13.95 -2.44
C GLN A 87 2.88 14.70 -2.43
N GLN A 88 4.02 14.00 -2.38
CA GLN A 88 5.36 14.57 -2.42
C GLN A 88 6.01 14.48 -3.81
N GLU A 89 5.26 14.09 -4.83
CA GLU A 89 5.73 13.81 -6.20
C GLU A 89 6.90 12.80 -6.28
N ASP A 90 7.03 11.92 -5.27
CA ASP A 90 8.03 10.84 -5.28
C ASP A 90 7.51 9.65 -6.08
N GLU A 91 7.37 9.81 -7.41
CA GLU A 91 6.86 8.79 -8.32
C GLU A 91 7.89 7.68 -8.59
N ARG A 92 7.50 6.42 -8.36
CA ARG A 92 8.31 5.23 -8.65
C ARG A 92 7.45 4.14 -9.25
N ALA A 93 8.07 3.30 -10.07
CA ALA A 93 7.41 2.10 -10.60
C ALA A 93 7.17 1.03 -9.52
N LEU A 94 8.04 1.01 -8.50
CA LEU A 94 8.02 0.06 -7.39
C LEU A 94 8.40 0.77 -6.09
N TYR A 95 7.63 0.53 -5.05
CA TYR A 95 7.93 0.94 -3.69
C TYR A 95 8.08 -0.26 -2.78
N ASP A 96 9.02 -0.12 -1.84
CA ASP A 96 9.26 -1.11 -0.80
C ASP A 96 8.88 -0.54 0.54
N VAL A 97 7.83 -1.13 1.10
CA VAL A 97 7.29 -0.69 2.37
C VAL A 97 7.86 -1.58 3.46
N PRO A 98 8.78 -1.07 4.30
CA PRO A 98 9.37 -1.86 5.36
C PRO A 98 8.32 -2.21 6.42
N GLU A 99 8.57 -3.27 7.19
CA GLU A 99 7.66 -3.78 8.23
C GLU A 99 7.12 -2.67 9.16
N ALA A 100 8.00 -1.82 9.67
CA ALA A 100 7.62 -0.75 10.59
C ALA A 100 6.63 0.25 9.97
N GLU A 101 6.73 0.50 8.68
CA GLU A 101 5.87 1.44 7.97
C GLU A 101 4.50 0.82 7.67
N VAL A 102 4.47 -0.46 7.28
CA VAL A 102 3.21 -1.20 7.14
C VAL A 102 2.45 -1.20 8.46
N LEU A 103 3.12 -1.45 9.58
CA LEU A 103 2.51 -1.42 10.92
C LEU A 103 2.01 -0.02 11.31
N ARG A 104 2.78 1.04 11.00
CA ARG A 104 2.35 2.42 11.22
C ARG A 104 1.04 2.71 10.47
N LEU A 105 0.94 2.28 9.21
CA LEU A 105 -0.23 2.51 8.37
C LEU A 105 -1.45 1.68 8.80
N ILE A 106 -1.25 0.43 9.23
CA ILE A 106 -2.30 -0.39 9.84
C ILE A 106 -2.91 0.34 11.05
N GLN A 107 -2.05 0.91 11.91
CA GLN A 107 -2.50 1.69 13.06
C GLN A 107 -3.21 2.98 12.65
N LEU A 108 -2.67 3.71 11.67
CA LEU A 108 -3.28 4.94 11.13
C LEU A 108 -4.69 4.69 10.58
N LEU A 109 -4.89 3.54 9.94
CA LEU A 109 -6.16 3.10 9.37
C LEU A 109 -7.11 2.45 10.38
N GLU A 110 -6.71 2.40 11.67
CA GLU A 110 -7.49 1.81 12.76
C GLU A 110 -7.91 0.36 12.47
N ILE A 111 -7.05 -0.40 11.77
CA ILE A 111 -7.29 -1.80 11.46
C ILE A 111 -6.92 -2.65 12.70
N SER A 112 -7.92 -3.30 13.29
CA SER A 112 -7.79 -4.14 14.50
C SER A 112 -8.10 -5.60 14.22
#